data_AF-A0A957ZQD9-F1
#
_entry.id   AF-A0A957ZQD9-F1
#
_cell.length_a   1.000
_cell.length_b   1.000
_cell.length_c   1.000
_cell.angle_alpha   90.00
_cell.angle_beta   90.00
_cell.angle_gamma   90.00
#
_symmetry.space_group_name_H-M   'P 1'
#
loop_
_entity.id
_entity.type
_entity.pdbx_description
1 polymer ?
#
loop_
_entity_poly.entity_id
_entity_poly.type
_entity_poly.pdbx_seq_one_letter_code
_entity_poly.pdbx_strand_id
1 'polypeptide(L)'
;HDVTAMLEAAQAESAEAAAALDIEAQQFQVAATQLAMNSAGFHGMDEYYNQDDGQIMAGDAPLVLSVARLVNETEWPAELQPMAEEFGDLLAEYHQALADNDLAAVKAVVAEAHELQHDFSAEIGNWLGTADGHDHGEMEHDAMEEGESDHNHGG
;
A
#
# COMPACT_ATOMS: atom_id res chain seq x y z
N HIS A 1 -34.90 -24.19 30.57
CA HIS A 1 -34.34 -23.15 29.70
C HIS A 1 -33.14 -22.60 30.45
N ASP A 2 -31.95 -22.89 29.95
CA ASP A 2 -30.70 -22.54 30.61
C ASP A 2 -30.32 -21.10 30.23
N VAL A 3 -30.57 -20.18 31.15
CA VAL A 3 -30.31 -18.75 30.95
C VAL A 3 -28.81 -18.47 30.82
N THR A 4 -27.95 -19.33 31.38
CA THR A 4 -26.50 -19.21 31.29
C THR A 4 -26.04 -19.45 29.85
N ALA A 5 -26.53 -20.51 29.21
CA ALA A 5 -26.19 -20.83 27.82
C ALA A 5 -26.66 -19.74 26.84
N MET A 6 -27.81 -19.11 27.10
CA MET A 6 -28.29 -18.00 26.29
C MET A 6 -27.44 -16.73 26.46
N LEU A 7 -26.93 -16.48 27.67
CA LEU A 7 -26.05 -15.33 27.93
C LEU A 7 -24.68 -15.53 27.28
N GLU A 8 -24.09 -16.71 27.39
CA GLU A 8 -22.81 -17.03 26.74
C GLU A 8 -22.88 -16.93 25.21
N ALA A 9 -23.98 -17.39 24.61
CA ALA A 9 -24.21 -17.25 23.16
C ALA A 9 -24.32 -15.78 22.73
N ALA A 10 -25.08 -14.95 23.47
CA ALA A 10 -25.19 -13.52 23.17
C ALA A 10 -23.86 -12.77 23.35
N GLN A 11 -23.02 -13.18 24.31
CA GLN A 11 -21.68 -12.62 24.49
C GLN A 11 -20.74 -12.99 23.34
N ALA A 12 -20.79 -14.23 22.85
CA ALA A 12 -20.00 -14.67 21.71
C ALA A 12 -20.37 -13.90 20.43
N GLU A 13 -21.67 -13.77 20.14
CA GLU A 13 -22.18 -13.01 18.98
C GLU A 13 -21.78 -11.53 19.05
N SER A 14 -21.85 -10.92 20.25
CA SER A 14 -21.40 -9.54 20.44
C SER A 14 -19.89 -9.37 20.27
N ALA A 15 -19.08 -10.37 20.63
CA ALA A 15 -17.64 -10.33 20.46
C ALA A 15 -17.23 -10.48 18.99
N GLU A 16 -17.92 -11.36 18.26
CA GLU A 16 -17.73 -11.54 16.82
C GLU A 16 -18.10 -10.28 16.03
N ALA A 17 -19.25 -9.66 16.35
CA ALA A 17 -19.66 -8.41 15.73
C ALA A 17 -18.69 -7.25 16.02
N ALA A 18 -18.13 -7.19 17.23
CA ALA A 18 -17.12 -6.19 17.58
C ALA A 18 -15.81 -6.41 16.80
N ALA A 19 -15.38 -7.66 16.66
CA ALA A 19 -14.19 -8.01 15.88
C ALA A 19 -14.36 -7.71 14.38
N ALA A 20 -15.54 -7.93 13.82
CA ALA A 20 -15.83 -7.58 12.43
C ALA A 20 -15.75 -6.07 12.18
N LEU A 21 -16.32 -5.26 13.08
CA LEU A 21 -16.22 -3.79 13.01
C LEU A 21 -14.78 -3.29 13.11
N ASP A 22 -13.94 -3.98 13.89
CA ASP A 22 -12.52 -3.67 14.04
C ASP A 22 -11.75 -3.92 12.73
N ILE A 23 -12.01 -5.05 12.07
CA ILE A 23 -11.43 -5.38 10.76
C ILE A 23 -11.85 -4.36 9.69
N GLU A 24 -13.14 -4.02 9.61
CA GLU A 24 -13.62 -3.02 8.64
C GLU A 24 -12.98 -1.64 8.86
N ALA A 25 -12.83 -1.24 10.13
CA ALA A 25 -12.15 0.01 10.49
C ALA A 25 -10.67 -0.02 10.09
N GLN A 26 -9.97 -1.14 10.34
CA GLN A 26 -8.58 -1.33 9.94
C GLN A 26 -8.42 -1.27 8.41
N GLN A 27 -9.29 -1.97 7.65
CA GLN A 27 -9.29 -1.95 6.19
C GLN A 27 -9.43 -0.52 5.64
N PHE A 28 -10.36 0.27 6.21
CA PHE A 28 -10.54 1.66 5.82
C PHE A 28 -9.29 2.50 6.07
N GLN A 29 -8.66 2.36 7.24
CA GLN A 29 -7.42 3.09 7.57
C GLN A 29 -6.29 2.72 6.61
N VAL A 30 -6.07 1.43 6.39
CA VAL A 30 -5.06 0.90 5.47
C VAL A 30 -5.27 1.45 4.05
N ALA A 31 -6.51 1.39 3.53
CA ALA A 31 -6.84 1.90 2.20
C ALA A 31 -6.66 3.43 2.09
N ALA A 32 -7.03 4.17 3.14
CA ALA A 32 -6.82 5.62 3.17
C ALA A 32 -5.33 6.00 3.16
N THR A 33 -4.51 5.27 3.92
CA THR A 33 -3.07 5.47 3.96
C THR A 33 -2.41 5.09 2.63
N GLN A 34 -2.82 3.98 2.01
CA GLN A 34 -2.37 3.60 0.68
C GLN A 34 -2.68 4.68 -0.37
N LEU A 35 -3.90 5.25 -0.33
CA LEU A 35 -4.26 6.35 -1.23
C LEU A 35 -3.34 7.57 -1.03
N ALA A 36 -3.03 7.93 0.21
CA ALA A 36 -2.13 9.04 0.51
C ALA A 36 -0.70 8.78 0.02
N MET A 37 -0.16 7.57 0.25
CA MET A 37 1.15 7.14 -0.24
C MET A 37 1.22 7.22 -1.77
N ASN A 38 0.24 6.64 -2.47
CA ASN A 38 0.19 6.63 -3.94
C ASN A 38 0.04 8.04 -4.54
N SER A 39 -0.58 8.96 -3.79
CA SER A 39 -0.79 10.35 -4.23
C SER A 39 0.42 11.26 -3.95
N ALA A 40 1.40 10.79 -3.18
CA ALA A 40 2.57 11.59 -2.80
C ALA A 40 3.55 11.84 -3.96
N GLY A 41 3.52 11.00 -4.99
CA GLY A 41 4.31 11.21 -6.21
C GLY A 41 5.80 10.91 -6.06
N PHE A 42 6.18 9.92 -5.24
CA PHE A 42 7.58 9.51 -5.03
C PHE A 42 8.33 9.20 -6.32
N HIS A 43 7.67 8.60 -7.32
CA HIS A 43 8.24 8.39 -8.65
C HIS A 43 8.71 9.70 -9.30
N GLY A 44 7.85 10.73 -9.30
CA GLY A 44 8.20 12.04 -9.85
C GLY A 44 9.34 12.69 -9.08
N MET A 45 9.36 12.53 -7.75
CA MET A 45 10.46 12.98 -6.90
C MET A 45 11.78 12.33 -7.29
N ASP A 46 11.81 11.01 -7.41
CA ASP A 46 12.98 10.25 -7.86
C ASP A 46 13.50 10.78 -9.21
N GLU A 47 12.60 10.90 -10.20
CA GLU A 47 12.95 11.39 -11.53
C GLU A 47 13.56 12.80 -11.52
N TYR A 48 12.96 13.78 -10.83
CA TYR A 48 13.50 15.15 -10.87
C TYR A 48 14.70 15.34 -9.95
N TYR A 49 14.81 14.59 -8.85
CA TYR A 49 15.99 14.64 -8.02
C TYR A 49 17.20 14.10 -8.76
N ASN A 50 17.06 12.97 -9.46
CA ASN A 50 18.16 12.31 -10.15
C ASN A 50 18.54 12.90 -11.53
N GLN A 51 17.93 14.02 -11.93
CA GLN A 51 18.40 14.82 -13.06
C GLN A 51 19.72 15.56 -12.77
N ASP A 52 20.41 15.98 -13.84
CA ASP A 52 21.69 16.71 -13.79
C ASP A 52 21.57 18.05 -13.04
N ASP A 53 20.40 18.68 -13.10
CA ASP A 53 20.05 19.95 -12.45
C ASP A 53 19.02 19.79 -11.32
N GLY A 54 18.89 18.57 -10.78
CA GLY A 54 17.97 18.27 -9.69
C GLY A 54 18.13 19.22 -8.50
N GLN A 55 17.01 19.66 -7.93
CA GLN A 55 16.96 20.63 -6.84
C GLN A 55 15.87 20.27 -5.84
N ILE A 56 16.10 20.59 -4.57
CA ILE A 56 15.11 20.40 -3.50
C ILE A 56 13.97 21.38 -3.65
N MET A 57 12.75 20.86 -3.72
CA MET A 57 11.55 21.68 -3.84
C MET A 57 10.97 21.94 -2.46
N ALA A 58 10.56 23.19 -2.22
CA ALA A 58 10.05 23.62 -0.91
C ALA A 58 8.78 22.90 -0.44
N GLY A 59 8.13 22.11 -1.31
CA GLY A 59 6.92 21.35 -1.02
C GLY A 59 7.14 19.90 -0.60
N ASP A 60 8.33 19.32 -0.84
CA ASP A 60 8.48 17.86 -0.66
C ASP A 60 8.66 17.48 0.81
N ALA A 61 9.45 18.24 1.58
CA ALA A 61 9.66 17.95 3.00
C ALA A 61 8.32 17.81 3.78
N PRO A 62 7.39 18.78 3.73
CA PRO A 62 6.12 18.63 4.44
C PRO A 62 5.24 17.51 3.87
N LEU A 63 5.36 17.18 2.58
CA LEU A 63 4.63 16.07 1.96
C LEU A 63 5.14 14.72 2.46
N VAL A 64 6.46 14.47 2.38
CA VAL A 64 7.13 13.26 2.89
C VAL A 64 6.82 13.07 4.38
N LEU A 65 6.89 14.15 5.18
CA LEU A 65 6.54 14.10 6.60
C LEU A 65 5.07 13.72 6.85
N SER A 66 4.15 14.20 6.00
CA SER A 66 2.73 13.89 6.15
C SER A 66 2.46 12.42 5.86
N VAL A 67 3.10 11.85 4.83
CA VAL A 67 3.02 10.41 4.54
C VAL A 67 3.64 9.60 5.67
N ALA A 68 4.83 9.99 6.16
CA ALA A 68 5.50 9.30 7.26
C ALA A 68 4.60 9.22 8.51
N ARG A 69 3.88 10.29 8.83
CA ARG A 69 2.93 10.31 9.95
C ARG A 69 1.76 9.36 9.72
N LEU A 70 1.16 9.38 8.53
CA LEU A 70 0.06 8.47 8.21
C LEU A 70 0.50 7.00 8.32
N VAL A 71 1.66 6.67 7.77
CA VAL A 71 2.22 5.31 7.88
C VAL A 71 2.42 4.92 9.35
N ASN A 72 3.01 5.79 10.17
CA ASN A 72 3.25 5.49 11.58
C ASN A 72 2.00 5.50 12.49
N GLU A 73 0.94 6.21 12.09
CA GLU A 73 -0.31 6.31 12.85
C GLU A 73 -1.37 5.28 12.42
N THR A 74 -1.16 4.61 11.27
CA THR A 74 -2.05 3.56 10.79
C THR A 74 -1.89 2.31 11.63
N GLU A 75 -2.99 1.72 12.07
CA GLU A 75 -2.99 0.42 12.71
C GLU A 75 -2.85 -0.67 11.64
N TRP A 76 -1.63 -1.12 11.37
CA TRP A 76 -1.39 -2.12 10.34
C TRP A 76 -1.75 -3.54 10.81
N PRO A 77 -2.26 -4.39 9.91
CA PRO A 77 -2.33 -5.82 10.16
C PRO A 77 -0.90 -6.39 10.31
N ALA A 78 -0.79 -7.50 11.05
CA ALA A 78 0.50 -8.08 11.43
C ALA A 78 1.39 -8.43 10.22
N GLU A 79 0.77 -8.79 9.09
CA GLU A 79 1.46 -9.13 7.84
C GLU A 79 2.11 -7.91 7.17
N LEU A 80 1.55 -6.71 7.35
CA LEU A 80 2.03 -5.47 6.74
C LEU A 80 2.90 -4.63 7.68
N GLN A 81 2.80 -4.86 8.99
CA GLN A 81 3.52 -4.10 10.01
C GLN A 81 5.05 -3.99 9.75
N PRO A 82 5.79 -5.04 9.38
CA PRO A 82 7.24 -4.92 9.15
C PRO A 82 7.57 -3.95 8.00
N MET A 83 6.79 -3.95 6.94
CA MET A 83 7.00 -3.09 5.77
C MET A 83 6.57 -1.65 6.06
N ALA A 84 5.54 -1.46 6.89
CA ALA A 84 5.15 -0.16 7.40
C ALA A 84 6.26 0.49 8.24
N GLU A 85 6.90 -0.29 9.11
CA GLU A 85 8.03 0.17 9.92
C GLU A 85 9.23 0.55 9.04
N GLU A 86 9.62 -0.34 8.12
CA GLU A 86 10.71 -0.10 7.17
C GLU A 86 10.47 1.16 6.34
N PHE A 87 9.28 1.31 5.76
CA PHE A 87 8.94 2.49 4.97
C PHE A 87 8.84 3.75 5.83
N GLY A 88 8.30 3.64 7.06
CA GLY A 88 8.23 4.75 8.01
C GLY A 88 9.60 5.30 8.39
N ASP A 89 10.58 4.42 8.64
CA ASP A 89 11.96 4.78 8.95
C ASP A 89 12.63 5.45 7.74
N LEU A 90 12.46 4.87 6.54
CA LEU A 90 13.00 5.43 5.30
C LEU A 90 12.45 6.82 5.00
N LEU A 91 11.14 7.05 5.22
CA LEU A 91 10.53 8.36 5.06
C LEU A 91 11.03 9.37 6.10
N ALA A 92 11.40 8.93 7.31
CA ALA A 92 12.01 9.80 8.30
C ALA A 92 13.42 10.24 7.87
N GLU A 93 14.22 9.33 7.33
CA GLU A 93 15.53 9.65 6.73
C GLU A 93 15.38 10.60 5.54
N TYR A 94 14.41 10.33 4.66
CA TYR A 94 14.15 11.17 3.51
C TYR A 94 13.71 12.58 3.91
N HIS A 95 12.78 12.69 4.86
CA HIS A 95 12.38 13.98 5.40
C HIS A 95 13.56 14.74 6.00
N GLN A 96 14.46 14.07 6.73
CA GLN A 96 15.63 14.70 7.30
C GLN A 96 16.59 15.23 6.23
N ALA A 97 16.85 14.46 5.17
CA ALA A 97 17.66 14.90 4.04
C ALA A 97 17.09 16.14 3.35
N LEU A 98 15.76 16.19 3.17
CA LEU A 98 15.07 17.36 2.63
C LEU A 98 15.17 18.57 3.57
N ALA A 99 14.99 18.36 4.89
CA ALA A 99 15.06 19.42 5.89
C ALA A 99 16.47 20.04 5.98
N ASP A 100 17.51 19.22 5.83
CA ASP A 100 18.90 19.66 5.85
C ASP A 100 19.35 20.31 4.53
N ASN A 101 18.48 20.32 3.52
CA ASN A 101 18.80 20.74 2.15
C ASN A 101 19.99 19.96 1.55
N ASP A 102 20.14 18.68 1.90
CA ASP A 102 21.20 17.82 1.40
C ASP A 102 20.71 17.02 0.19
N LEU A 103 20.94 17.58 -1.01
CA LEU A 103 20.56 16.93 -2.26
C LEU A 103 21.24 15.57 -2.46
N ALA A 104 22.48 15.38 -1.98
CA ALA A 104 23.18 14.11 -2.15
C ALA A 104 22.54 13.02 -1.28
N ALA A 105 22.16 13.35 -0.05
CA ALA A 105 21.40 12.46 0.81
C ALA A 105 20.00 12.17 0.26
N VAL A 106 19.30 13.19 -0.28
CA VAL A 106 18.01 13.01 -0.95
C VAL A 106 18.12 12.02 -2.12
N LYS A 107 19.13 12.19 -2.99
CA LYS A 107 19.38 11.27 -4.11
C LYS A 107 19.64 9.83 -3.65
N ALA A 108 20.30 9.65 -2.51
CA ALA A 108 20.61 8.33 -1.99
C ALA A 108 19.36 7.57 -1.51
N VAL A 109 18.35 8.27 -1.01
CA VAL A 109 17.17 7.67 -0.36
C VAL A 109 15.91 7.68 -1.23
N VAL A 110 15.77 8.61 -2.17
CA VAL A 110 14.52 8.78 -2.93
C VAL A 110 14.17 7.57 -3.81
N ALA A 111 15.17 6.95 -4.44
CA ALA A 111 14.95 5.76 -5.27
C ALA A 111 14.45 4.59 -4.42
N GLU A 112 15.05 4.39 -3.24
CA GLU A 112 14.61 3.36 -2.30
C GLU A 112 13.18 3.64 -1.80
N ALA A 113 12.86 4.90 -1.51
CA ALA A 113 11.51 5.28 -1.07
C ALA A 113 10.45 5.04 -2.16
N HIS A 114 10.80 5.28 -3.43
CA HIS A 114 9.95 4.99 -4.58
C HIS A 114 9.71 3.48 -4.76
N GLU A 115 10.77 2.67 -4.76
CA GLU A 115 10.64 1.22 -4.93
C GLU A 115 9.91 0.57 -3.75
N LEU A 116 10.25 0.93 -2.51
CA LEU A 116 9.58 0.39 -1.33
C LEU A 116 8.10 0.80 -1.26
N GLN A 117 7.75 2.01 -1.74
CA GLN A 117 6.36 2.40 -1.88
C GLN A 117 5.61 1.51 -2.88
N HIS A 118 6.22 1.13 -4.01
CA HIS A 118 5.63 0.22 -4.98
C HIS A 118 5.34 -1.16 -4.37
N ASP A 119 6.34 -1.75 -3.71
CA ASP A 119 6.22 -3.05 -3.06
C ASP A 119 5.15 -3.00 -1.96
N PHE A 120 5.19 -1.96 -1.12
CA PHE A 120 4.21 -1.82 -0.04
C PHE A 120 2.80 -1.62 -0.53
N SER A 121 2.63 -0.85 -1.61
CA SER A 121 1.31 -0.67 -2.22
C SER A 121 0.78 -1.97 -2.84
N ALA A 122 1.64 -2.80 -3.41
CA ALA A 122 1.26 -4.12 -3.91
C ALA A 122 0.81 -5.05 -2.78
N GLU A 123 1.55 -5.12 -1.68
CA GLU A 123 1.19 -5.95 -0.53
C GLU A 123 -0.09 -5.49 0.16
N ILE A 124 -0.31 -4.17 0.29
CA ILE A 124 -1.59 -3.64 0.76
C ILE A 124 -2.73 -4.08 -0.16
N GLY A 125 -2.54 -4.01 -1.49
CA GLY A 125 -3.53 -4.45 -2.46
C GLY A 125 -3.88 -5.93 -2.32
N ASN A 126 -2.86 -6.78 -2.14
CA ASN A 126 -3.05 -8.22 -1.88
C ASN A 126 -3.84 -8.45 -0.58
N TRP A 127 -3.49 -7.73 0.49
CA TRP A 127 -4.16 -7.86 1.78
C TRP A 127 -5.62 -7.40 1.72
N LEU A 128 -5.90 -6.23 1.12
CA LEU A 128 -7.28 -5.75 0.93
C LEU A 128 -8.10 -6.73 0.07
N GLY A 129 -7.50 -7.27 -1.00
CA GLY A 129 -8.15 -8.24 -1.89
C GLY A 129 -8.47 -9.58 -1.21
N THR A 130 -7.63 -10.06 -0.30
CA THR A 130 -7.90 -11.28 0.49
C THR A 130 -8.91 -11.03 1.61
N ALA A 131 -8.95 -9.82 2.16
CA ALA A 131 -9.88 -9.44 3.22
C ALA A 131 -11.34 -9.23 2.71
N ASP A 132 -11.53 -8.92 1.42
CA ASP A 132 -12.86 -8.75 0.78
C ASP A 132 -13.53 -10.08 0.33
N GLY A 133 -12.86 -11.22 0.45
CA GLY A 133 -13.48 -12.53 0.17
C GLY A 133 -13.94 -12.74 -1.29
N HIS A 134 -13.46 -11.95 -2.25
CA HIS A 134 -13.48 -12.35 -3.66
C HIS A 134 -12.24 -13.22 -3.93
N ASP A 135 -12.38 -14.49 -3.57
CA ASP A 135 -11.74 -15.56 -4.34
C ASP A 135 -12.09 -15.29 -5.82
N HIS A 136 -11.16 -14.70 -6.57
CA HIS A 136 -11.19 -14.78 -8.01
C HIS A 136 -10.95 -16.25 -8.33
N GLY A 137 -12.03 -17.03 -8.20
CA GLY A 137 -12.09 -18.41 -8.60
C GLY A 137 -11.43 -18.52 -9.95
N GLU A 138 -10.45 -19.41 -9.98
CA GLU A 138 -9.66 -19.81 -11.14
C GLU A 138 -10.41 -19.50 -12.43
N MET A 139 -10.04 -18.40 -13.10
CA MET A 139 -10.31 -18.30 -14.53
C MET A 139 -9.40 -19.35 -15.16
N GLU A 140 -9.91 -20.58 -15.21
CA GLU A 140 -9.45 -21.59 -16.16
C GLU A 140 -9.28 -20.87 -17.49
N HIS A 141 -8.02 -20.71 -17.89
CA HIS A 141 -7.62 -20.35 -19.24
C HIS A 141 -8.05 -21.52 -20.12
N ASP A 142 -9.35 -21.59 -20.40
CA ASP A 142 -9.90 -22.55 -21.31
C ASP A 142 -9.41 -22.18 -22.70
N ALA A 143 -8.61 -23.12 -23.22
CA ALA A 143 -8.06 -23.28 -24.55
C ALA A 143 -8.27 -22.11 -25.53
N MET A 144 -7.13 -21.57 -25.99
CA MET A 144 -7.03 -20.97 -27.31
C MET A 144 -7.54 -21.98 -28.35
N GLU A 145 -8.78 -21.81 -28.80
CA GLU A 145 -9.31 -22.49 -29.96
C GLU A 145 -8.78 -21.77 -31.22
N GLU A 146 -8.09 -22.55 -32.04
CA GLU A 146 -7.45 -22.14 -33.27
C GLU A 146 -8.45 -21.49 -34.24
N GLY A 147 -8.19 -20.24 -34.61
CA GLY A 147 -8.82 -19.56 -35.74
C GLY A 147 -7.79 -19.30 -36.82
N GLU A 148 -7.60 -20.28 -37.70
CA GLU A 148 -6.80 -20.21 -38.92
C GLU A 148 -7.06 -18.92 -39.71
N SER A 149 -6.05 -18.04 -39.80
CA SER A 149 -6.03 -16.97 -40.80
C SER A 149 -5.39 -17.50 -42.08
N ASP A 150 -6.23 -18.12 -42.91
CA ASP A 150 -5.88 -18.57 -44.25
C ASP A 150 -5.63 -17.33 -45.14
N HIS A 151 -4.35 -16.95 -45.31
CA HIS A 151 -3.92 -16.01 -46.34
C HIS A 151 -3.01 -16.75 -47.31
N ASN A 152 -3.60 -17.26 -48.39
CA ASN A 152 -2.87 -17.70 -49.57
C ASN A 152 -3.26 -16.91 -50.83
N HIS A 153 -2.23 -16.69 -51.65
CA HIS A 153 -2.02 -15.82 -52.78
C HIS A 153 -2.92 -16.00 -54.03
N GLY A 154 -3.04 -14.91 -54.79
CA GLY A 154 -3.02 -14.88 -56.26
C GLY A 154 -2.85 -13.41 -56.69
N GLY A 155 -1.86 -13.01 -57.50
CA GLY A 155 -1.43 -13.63 -58.75
C GLY A 155 -2.03 -12.82 -59.89
#